data_AF-A0A6A8A291-F1
#
_entry.id   AF-A0A6A8A291-F1
#
_cell.length_a   1.000
_cell.length_b   1.000
_cell.length_c   1.000
_cell.angle_alpha   90.00
_cell.angle_beta   90.00
_cell.angle_gamma   90.00
#
_symmetry.space_group_name_H-M   'P 1'
#
loop_
_entity.id
_entity.type
_entity.pdbx_description
1 polymer ?
#
loop_
_entity_poly.entity_id
_entity_poly.type
_entity_poly.pdbx_seq_one_letter_code
_entity_poly.pdbx_strand_id
1 'polypeptide(L)'
;MQEMNQLMKKADEALWADVNEAIDRAVNTAGHELQSFGLIRSPHDYFAEGVLRHLFLRLCGADPETYTGGDPETAWKILYVGRSVARHWEKERGRSGENRKRKERPEDIEKDESERRQLILAAENFALKTAIRLLVDHARASDPQIGDRMEAAVEARHAALENVSDTDREFTENARRYMSLLTTLPRQSG
;
A
#
# COMPACT_ATOMS: atom_id res chain seq x y z
N MET A 1 -8.66 -13.02 -17.36
CA MET A 1 -7.97 -12.70 -16.09
C MET A 1 -7.07 -13.86 -15.62
N GLN A 2 -7.55 -15.10 -15.58
CA GLN A 2 -6.70 -16.27 -15.25
C GLN A 2 -5.56 -16.54 -16.24
N GLU A 3 -5.80 -16.48 -17.55
CA GLU A 3 -4.74 -16.69 -18.56
C GLU A 3 -3.64 -15.62 -18.49
N MET A 4 -4.02 -14.36 -18.25
CA MET A 4 -3.09 -13.25 -18.05
C MET A 4 -2.23 -13.46 -16.80
N ASN A 5 -2.83 -13.87 -15.67
CA ASN A 5 -2.09 -14.15 -14.44
C ASN A 5 -1.11 -15.33 -14.62
N GLN A 6 -1.49 -16.35 -15.38
CA GLN A 6 -0.60 -17.48 -15.69
C GLN A 6 0.55 -17.06 -16.62
N LEU A 7 0.28 -16.21 -17.60
CA LEU A 7 1.32 -15.67 -18.48
C LEU A 7 2.32 -14.83 -17.71
N MET A 8 1.85 -13.93 -16.83
CA MET A 8 2.71 -13.12 -15.96
C MET A 8 3.57 -14.01 -15.06
N LYS A 9 2.98 -15.03 -14.41
CA LYS A 9 3.72 -15.97 -13.57
C LYS A 9 4.83 -16.69 -14.33
N LYS A 10 4.57 -17.16 -15.55
CA LYS A 10 5.58 -17.81 -16.40
C LYS A 10 6.69 -16.85 -16.82
N ALA A 11 6.34 -15.60 -17.11
CA ALA A 11 7.33 -14.57 -17.44
C ALA A 11 8.23 -14.25 -16.23
N ASP A 12 7.64 -14.14 -15.04
CA ASP A 12 8.39 -13.95 -13.79
C ASP A 12 9.31 -15.15 -13.52
N GLU A 13 8.81 -16.38 -13.64
CA GLU A 13 9.60 -17.61 -13.47
C GLU A 13 10.80 -17.68 -14.42
N ALA A 14 10.61 -17.31 -15.70
CA ALA A 14 11.69 -17.25 -16.67
C ALA A 14 12.73 -16.18 -16.31
N LEU A 15 12.28 -14.98 -15.92
CA LEU A 15 13.17 -13.91 -15.46
C LEU A 15 14.00 -14.35 -14.25
N TRP A 16 13.40 -15.03 -13.27
CA TRP A 16 14.12 -15.51 -12.09
C TRP A 16 15.15 -16.58 -12.43
N ALA A 17 14.85 -17.47 -13.40
CA ALA A 17 15.82 -18.43 -13.90
C ALA A 17 17.04 -17.74 -14.52
N ASP A 18 16.81 -16.74 -15.37
CA ASP A 18 17.87 -15.98 -16.04
C ASP A 18 18.76 -15.21 -15.04
N VAL A 19 18.14 -14.60 -14.02
CA VAL A 19 18.87 -13.89 -12.96
C VAL A 19 19.75 -14.86 -12.16
N ASN A 20 19.22 -16.01 -11.77
CA ASN A 20 19.98 -17.03 -11.04
C ASN A 20 21.15 -17.56 -11.86
N GLU A 21 20.92 -17.86 -13.15
CA GLU A 21 22.00 -18.30 -14.03
C GLU A 21 23.08 -17.23 -14.22
N ALA A 22 22.71 -15.96 -14.27
CA ALA A 22 23.66 -14.85 -14.33
C ALA A 22 24.53 -14.77 -13.05
N ILE A 23 23.93 -14.99 -11.87
CA ILE A 23 24.65 -15.06 -10.60
C ILE A 23 25.62 -16.25 -10.62
N ASP A 24 25.18 -17.43 -11.03
CA ASP A 24 26.01 -18.63 -11.10
C ASP A 24 27.21 -18.44 -12.03
N ARG A 25 27.00 -17.82 -13.20
CA ARG A 25 28.11 -17.47 -14.11
C ARG A 25 29.11 -16.52 -13.46
N ALA A 26 28.65 -15.51 -12.72
CA ALA A 26 29.53 -14.58 -12.01
C ALA A 26 30.33 -15.28 -10.90
N VAL A 27 29.68 -16.18 -10.15
CA VAL A 27 30.33 -17.03 -9.13
C VAL A 27 31.40 -17.91 -9.74
N ASN A 28 31.11 -18.59 -10.85
CA ASN A 28 32.09 -19.47 -11.51
C ASN A 28 33.27 -18.69 -12.09
N THR A 29 33.03 -17.46 -12.55
CA THR A 29 34.06 -16.62 -13.18
C THR A 29 34.99 -15.99 -12.16
N ALA A 30 34.46 -15.46 -11.06
CA ALA A 30 35.22 -14.61 -10.13
C ALA A 30 35.14 -15.05 -8.65
N GLY A 31 34.34 -16.07 -8.33
CA GLY A 31 34.06 -16.46 -6.94
C GLY A 31 35.27 -17.00 -6.19
N HIS A 32 36.13 -17.77 -6.85
CA HIS A 32 37.36 -18.29 -6.24
C HIS A 32 38.35 -17.17 -5.88
N GLU A 33 38.55 -16.21 -6.79
CA GLU A 33 39.39 -15.04 -6.53
C GLU A 33 38.80 -14.18 -5.40
N LEU A 34 37.49 -13.92 -5.43
CA LEU A 34 36.80 -13.18 -4.38
C LEU A 34 36.92 -13.84 -2.99
N GLN A 35 36.81 -15.18 -2.91
CA GLN A 35 37.04 -15.90 -1.65
C GLN A 35 38.48 -15.77 -1.16
N SER A 36 39.46 -15.75 -2.08
CA SER A 36 40.87 -15.61 -1.72
C SER A 36 41.18 -14.25 -1.05
N PHE A 37 40.35 -13.23 -1.29
CA PHE A 37 40.42 -11.93 -0.61
C PHE A 37 39.75 -11.90 0.78
N GLY A 38 39.30 -13.04 1.30
CA GLY A 38 38.78 -13.16 2.67
C GLY A 38 37.34 -12.64 2.85
N LEU A 39 36.52 -12.70 1.80
CA LEU A 39 35.09 -12.41 1.88
C LEU A 39 34.41 -13.29 2.94
N ILE A 40 33.76 -12.66 3.92
CA ILE A 40 33.04 -13.34 5.01
C ILE A 40 31.78 -14.08 4.49
N ARG A 41 31.23 -13.60 3.36
CA ARG A 41 30.01 -14.15 2.75
C ARG A 41 30.35 -15.08 1.59
N SER A 42 29.43 -15.99 1.26
CA SER A 42 29.59 -16.80 0.06
C SER A 42 29.61 -15.90 -1.20
N PRO A 43 30.39 -16.25 -2.25
CA PRO A 43 30.37 -15.53 -3.51
C PRO A 43 28.97 -15.40 -4.11
N HIS A 44 28.15 -16.44 -3.94
CA HIS A 44 26.76 -16.42 -4.38
C HIS A 44 25.97 -15.31 -3.68
N ASP A 45 26.04 -15.21 -2.34
CA ASP A 45 25.37 -14.14 -1.59
C ASP A 45 25.91 -12.75 -1.95
N TYR A 46 27.21 -12.64 -2.21
CA TYR A 46 27.82 -11.39 -2.65
C TYR A 46 27.23 -10.90 -3.99
N PHE A 47 27.14 -11.77 -4.99
CA PHE A 47 26.57 -11.41 -6.29
C PHE A 47 25.05 -11.21 -6.23
N ALA A 48 24.33 -12.01 -5.45
CA ALA A 48 22.90 -11.80 -5.22
C ALA A 48 22.61 -10.43 -4.57
N GLU A 49 23.42 -10.01 -3.59
CA GLU A 49 23.33 -8.66 -3.04
C GLU A 49 23.68 -7.58 -4.07
N GLY A 50 24.70 -7.82 -4.90
CA GLY A 50 25.06 -6.93 -6.01
C GLY A 50 23.89 -6.69 -6.97
N VAL A 51 23.18 -7.75 -7.36
CA VAL A 51 21.97 -7.67 -8.20
C VAL A 51 20.86 -6.89 -7.50
N LEU A 52 20.58 -7.18 -6.23
CA LEU A 52 19.58 -6.44 -5.44
C LEU A 52 19.91 -4.95 -5.40
N ARG A 53 21.16 -4.59 -5.13
CA ARG A 53 21.61 -3.21 -5.06
C ARG A 53 21.51 -2.49 -6.40
N HIS A 54 21.90 -3.16 -7.49
CA HIS A 54 21.80 -2.61 -8.83
C HIS A 54 20.33 -2.33 -9.20
N LEU A 55 19.42 -3.27 -8.93
CA LEU A 55 17.99 -3.10 -9.16
C LEU A 55 17.40 -1.99 -8.29
N PHE A 56 17.79 -1.92 -7.01
CA PHE A 56 17.36 -0.85 -6.12
C PHE A 56 17.73 0.53 -6.68
N LEU A 57 18.99 0.73 -7.10
CA LEU A 57 19.45 1.99 -7.68
C LEU A 57 18.66 2.34 -8.95
N ARG A 58 18.48 1.37 -9.87
CA ARG A 58 17.69 1.58 -11.09
C ARG A 58 16.23 1.96 -10.81
N LEU A 59 15.58 1.30 -9.85
CA LEU A 59 14.20 1.62 -9.48
C LEU A 59 14.08 3.01 -8.85
N CYS A 60 15.10 3.45 -8.12
CA CYS A 60 15.16 4.80 -7.58
C CYS A 60 15.56 5.85 -8.64
N GLY A 61 15.85 5.47 -9.87
CA GLY A 61 16.38 6.38 -10.90
C GLY A 61 17.82 6.86 -10.64
N ALA A 62 18.54 6.19 -9.73
CA ALA A 62 19.94 6.48 -9.45
C ALA A 62 20.87 5.87 -10.49
N ASP A 63 22.03 6.50 -10.66
CA ASP A 63 23.15 5.94 -11.41
C ASP A 63 23.76 4.76 -10.63
N PRO A 64 23.78 3.53 -11.19
CA PRO A 64 24.31 2.36 -10.51
C PRO A 64 25.84 2.37 -10.27
N GLU A 65 26.59 3.19 -11.00
CA GLU A 65 28.04 3.30 -10.88
C GLU A 65 28.44 4.35 -9.84
N THR A 66 27.76 5.50 -9.85
CA THR A 66 28.08 6.63 -8.95
C THR A 66 27.21 6.70 -7.69
N TYR A 67 26.10 5.96 -7.66
CA TYR A 67 25.12 5.95 -6.57
C TYR A 67 24.42 7.31 -6.36
N THR A 68 24.42 8.17 -7.38
CA THR A 68 23.85 9.52 -7.32
C THR A 68 22.60 9.68 -8.18
N GLY A 69 21.82 10.75 -7.95
CA GLY A 69 20.67 11.11 -8.78
C GLY A 69 19.36 10.37 -8.49
N GLY A 70 19.32 9.52 -7.45
CA GLY A 70 18.11 8.78 -7.09
C GLY A 70 17.03 9.62 -6.43
N ASP A 71 15.77 9.21 -6.60
CA ASP A 71 14.59 9.72 -5.92
C ASP A 71 14.48 9.14 -4.49
N PRO A 72 14.62 9.97 -3.45
CA PRO A 72 14.49 9.54 -2.07
C PRO A 72 13.11 8.97 -1.74
N GLU A 73 12.04 9.48 -2.36
CA GLU A 73 10.68 9.02 -2.04
C GLU A 73 10.46 7.58 -2.50
N THR A 74 10.87 7.27 -3.74
CA THR A 74 10.86 5.90 -4.28
C THR A 74 11.77 4.97 -3.47
N ALA A 75 12.97 5.43 -3.11
CA ALA A 75 13.89 4.67 -2.27
C ALA A 75 13.25 4.27 -0.93
N TRP A 76 12.62 5.23 -0.24
CA TRP A 76 11.93 4.97 1.01
C TRP A 76 10.76 3.99 0.84
N LYS A 77 9.92 4.17 -0.20
CA LYS A 77 8.80 3.25 -0.48
C LYS A 77 9.28 1.80 -0.62
N ILE A 78 10.36 1.56 -1.35
CA ILE A 78 10.93 0.22 -1.53
C ILE A 78 11.42 -0.36 -0.19
N LEU A 79 12.11 0.45 0.62
CA LEU A 79 12.59 0.03 1.94
C LEU A 79 11.43 -0.31 2.90
N TYR A 80 10.33 0.44 2.85
CA TYR A 80 9.13 0.15 3.64
C TYR A 80 8.50 -1.19 3.27
N VAL A 81 8.48 -1.58 1.99
CA VAL A 81 8.01 -2.90 1.54
C VAL A 81 8.89 -4.00 2.16
N GLY A 82 10.21 -3.90 2.04
CA GLY A 82 11.13 -4.86 2.64
C GLY A 82 10.97 -4.98 4.15
N ARG A 83 10.79 -3.85 4.84
CA ARG A 83 10.51 -3.82 6.29
C ARG A 83 9.19 -4.50 6.65
N SER A 84 8.15 -4.31 5.83
CA SER A 84 6.84 -4.92 6.05
C SER A 84 6.88 -6.44 5.92
N VAL A 85 7.63 -6.95 4.94
CA VAL A 85 7.90 -8.38 4.79
C VAL A 85 8.67 -8.93 5.99
N ALA A 86 9.74 -8.25 6.43
CA ALA A 86 10.50 -8.68 7.61
C ALA A 86 9.62 -8.71 8.88
N ARG A 87 8.76 -7.70 9.07
CA ARG A 87 7.77 -7.63 10.16
C ARG A 87 6.79 -8.81 10.12
N HIS A 88 6.38 -9.23 8.93
CA HIS A 88 5.50 -10.39 8.77
C HIS A 88 6.18 -11.67 9.26
N TRP A 89 7.41 -11.94 8.81
CA TRP A 89 8.17 -13.13 9.23
C TRP A 89 8.48 -13.17 10.74
N GLU A 90 8.64 -12.02 11.37
CA GLU A 90 8.86 -11.98 12.83
C GLU A 90 7.60 -12.32 13.62
N LYS A 91 6.44 -11.91 13.14
CA LYS A 91 5.15 -12.33 13.71
C LYS A 91 4.97 -13.83 13.55
N GLU A 92 5.27 -14.38 12.37
CA GLU A 92 5.27 -15.83 12.15
C GLU A 92 6.21 -16.57 13.12
N ARG A 93 7.34 -15.95 13.45
CA ARG A 93 8.32 -16.48 14.42
C ARG A 93 8.04 -16.11 15.88
N GLY A 94 6.89 -15.51 16.20
CA GLY A 94 6.48 -15.18 17.57
C GLY A 94 7.35 -14.12 18.26
N ARG A 95 8.11 -13.30 17.52
CA ARG A 95 8.97 -12.25 18.09
C ARG A 95 8.15 -10.96 18.29
N SER A 96 7.86 -10.60 19.54
CA SER A 96 7.20 -9.33 19.90
C SER A 96 8.10 -8.12 19.58
N GLY A 97 7.51 -7.08 18.99
CA GLY A 97 8.19 -5.84 18.59
C GLY A 97 8.56 -4.89 19.73
N GLU A 98 8.39 -5.29 21.00
CA GLU A 98 8.67 -4.43 22.17
C GLU A 98 10.11 -3.92 22.24
N ASN A 99 11.08 -4.72 21.77
CA ASN A 99 12.48 -4.30 21.72
C ASN A 99 12.80 -3.25 20.63
N ARG A 100 11.86 -2.90 19.74
CA ARG A 100 12.10 -1.99 18.61
C ARG A 100 11.88 -0.52 18.87
N LYS A 101 11.00 -0.14 19.79
CA LYS A 101 10.71 1.29 20.10
C LYS A 101 11.98 2.09 20.44
N ARG A 102 13.06 1.41 20.81
CA ARG A 102 14.35 2.01 21.17
C ARG A 102 15.29 2.32 20.00
N LYS A 103 15.00 1.88 18.77
CA LYS A 103 15.95 1.95 17.62
C LYS A 103 15.39 2.55 16.32
N GLU A 104 14.12 2.94 16.28
CA GLU A 104 13.50 3.48 15.06
C GLU A 104 13.66 5.01 14.99
N ARG A 105 13.87 5.56 13.78
CA ARG A 105 13.95 7.01 13.59
C ARG A 105 12.58 7.64 13.86
N PRO A 106 12.49 8.84 14.45
CA PRO A 106 11.21 9.48 14.76
C PRO A 106 10.26 9.60 13.56
N GLU A 107 10.81 9.89 12.36
CA GLU A 107 10.06 9.97 11.10
C GLU A 107 9.35 8.65 10.74
N ASP A 108 9.98 7.51 11.03
CA ASP A 108 9.41 6.19 10.79
C ASP A 108 8.27 5.86 11.75
N ILE A 109 8.37 6.35 12.99
CA ILE A 109 7.34 6.19 14.01
C ILE A 109 6.13 7.04 13.62
N GLU A 110 6.36 8.29 13.23
CA GLU A 110 5.30 9.22 12.84
C GLU A 110 4.51 8.74 11.62
N LYS A 111 5.21 8.20 10.61
CA LYS A 111 4.57 7.63 9.42
C LYS A 111 3.77 6.37 9.73
N ASP A 112 4.33 5.43 10.51
CA ASP A 112 3.61 4.25 10.96
C ASP A 112 2.36 4.63 11.80
N GLU A 113 2.46 5.68 12.64
CA GLU A 113 1.32 6.20 13.39
C GLU A 113 0.28 6.87 12.49
N SER A 114 0.69 7.59 11.46
CA SER A 114 -0.20 8.16 10.44
C SER A 114 -0.94 7.05 9.67
N GLU A 115 -0.23 6.02 9.21
CA GLU A 115 -0.82 4.87 8.51
C GLU A 115 -1.78 4.09 9.42
N ARG A 116 -1.42 3.87 10.69
CA ARG A 116 -2.32 3.26 11.69
C ARG A 116 -3.56 4.12 11.92
N ARG A 117 -3.42 5.44 12.03
CA ARG A 117 -4.55 6.37 12.15
C ARG A 117 -5.47 6.29 10.93
N GLN A 118 -4.91 6.27 9.73
CA GLN A 118 -5.71 6.11 8.51
C GLN A 118 -6.44 4.77 8.44
N LEU A 119 -5.80 3.67 8.86
CA LEU A 119 -6.44 2.36 8.93
C LEU A 119 -7.60 2.33 9.94
N ILE A 120 -7.43 2.93 11.12
CA ILE A 120 -8.49 3.03 12.13
C ILE A 120 -9.66 3.86 11.56
N LEU A 121 -9.38 5.02 10.99
CA LEU A 121 -10.40 5.87 10.36
C LEU A 121 -11.12 5.16 9.20
N ALA A 122 -10.41 4.38 8.39
CA ALA A 122 -11.01 3.60 7.32
C ALA A 122 -11.93 2.50 7.86
N ALA A 123 -11.51 1.79 8.92
CA ALA A 123 -12.30 0.76 9.58
C ALA A 123 -13.56 1.33 10.25
N GLU A 124 -13.42 2.45 10.97
CA GLU A 124 -14.55 3.18 11.57
C GLU A 124 -15.55 3.64 10.51
N ASN A 125 -15.07 4.25 9.42
CA ASN A 125 -15.91 4.66 8.30
C ASN A 125 -16.64 3.48 7.66
N PHE A 126 -15.96 2.34 7.48
CA PHE A 126 -16.58 1.13 6.95
C PHE A 126 -17.70 0.60 7.86
N ALA A 127 -17.43 0.50 9.17
CA ALA A 127 -18.40 0.04 10.16
C ALA A 127 -19.63 0.96 10.22
N LEU A 128 -19.41 2.28 10.30
CA LEU A 128 -20.46 3.28 10.33
C LEU A 128 -21.31 3.23 9.05
N LYS A 129 -20.67 3.19 7.88
CA LYS A 129 -21.35 3.09 6.58
C LYS A 129 -22.22 1.83 6.48
N THR A 130 -21.71 0.71 6.98
CA THR A 130 -22.42 -0.58 6.99
C THR A 130 -23.64 -0.51 7.90
N ALA A 131 -23.49 0.01 9.12
CA ALA A 131 -24.58 0.17 10.08
C ALA A 131 -25.69 1.09 9.53
N ILE A 132 -25.32 2.25 8.98
CA ILE A 132 -26.29 3.20 8.41
C ILE A 132 -27.03 2.56 7.23
N ARG A 133 -26.36 1.84 6.32
CA ARG A 133 -27.02 1.15 5.21
C ARG A 133 -28.06 0.15 5.70
N LEU A 134 -27.71 -0.68 6.67
CA LEU A 134 -28.65 -1.65 7.25
C LEU A 134 -29.88 -0.96 7.85
N LEU A 135 -29.69 0.18 8.53
CA LEU A 135 -30.78 0.97 9.09
C LEU A 135 -31.65 1.61 8.00
N VAL A 136 -31.05 2.16 6.94
CA VAL A 136 -31.78 2.75 5.81
C VAL A 136 -32.58 1.68 5.07
N ASP A 137 -31.97 0.51 4.80
CA ASP A 137 -32.65 -0.61 4.15
C ASP A 137 -33.79 -1.15 5.02
N HIS A 138 -33.63 -1.20 6.34
CA HIS A 138 -34.72 -1.54 7.26
C HIS A 138 -35.84 -0.49 7.22
N ALA A 139 -35.49 0.80 7.27
CA ALA A 139 -36.46 1.89 7.28
C ALA A 139 -37.27 1.98 5.98
N ARG A 140 -36.68 1.59 4.84
CA ARG A 140 -37.37 1.51 3.53
C ARG A 140 -38.61 0.63 3.53
N ALA A 141 -38.67 -0.39 4.39
CA ALA A 141 -39.86 -1.23 4.51
C ALA A 141 -41.09 -0.44 4.97
N SER A 142 -40.88 0.66 5.73
CA SER A 142 -41.94 1.53 6.24
C SER A 142 -42.00 2.89 5.54
N ASP A 143 -40.88 3.38 5.00
CA ASP A 143 -40.78 4.64 4.27
C ASP A 143 -39.94 4.46 2.98
N PRO A 144 -40.59 4.11 1.84
CA PRO A 144 -39.90 3.91 0.57
C PRO A 144 -39.19 5.16 0.04
N GLN A 145 -39.61 6.37 0.48
CA GLN A 145 -39.08 7.66 0.03
C GLN A 145 -37.98 8.21 0.95
N ILE A 146 -37.50 7.42 1.93
CA ILE A 146 -36.51 7.87 2.90
C ILE A 146 -35.20 8.35 2.24
N GLY A 147 -34.84 7.80 1.08
CA GLY A 147 -33.69 8.24 0.29
C GLY A 147 -33.85 9.66 -0.24
N ASP A 148 -35.00 9.98 -0.84
CA ASP A 148 -35.30 11.31 -1.39
C ASP A 148 -35.37 12.36 -0.28
N ARG A 149 -35.95 12.00 0.87
CA ARG A 149 -35.98 12.87 2.05
C ARG A 149 -34.59 13.17 2.60
N MET A 150 -33.73 12.16 2.61
CA MET A 150 -32.34 12.29 3.04
C MET A 150 -31.54 13.21 2.11
N GLU A 151 -31.77 13.12 0.80
CA GLU A 151 -31.16 14.00 -0.19
C GLU A 151 -31.69 15.44 -0.08
N ALA A 152 -33.01 15.60 0.07
CA ALA A 152 -33.64 16.90 0.28
C ALA A 152 -33.11 17.62 1.54
N ALA A 153 -32.74 16.88 2.59
CA ALA A 153 -32.14 17.46 3.79
C ALA A 153 -30.73 18.04 3.53
N VAL A 154 -29.95 17.41 2.65
CA VAL A 154 -28.64 17.95 2.22
C VAL A 154 -28.82 19.23 1.41
N GLU A 155 -29.79 19.25 0.48
CA GLU A 155 -30.10 20.43 -0.32
C GLU A 155 -30.61 21.59 0.52
N ALA A 156 -31.49 21.31 1.48
CA ALA A 156 -32.02 22.32 2.39
C ALA A 156 -30.90 22.97 3.22
N ARG A 157 -29.90 22.19 3.65
CA ARG A 157 -28.73 22.72 4.36
C ARG A 157 -27.86 23.60 3.47
N HIS A 158 -27.62 23.21 2.21
CA HIS A 158 -26.85 24.04 1.28
C HIS A 158 -27.58 25.34 0.94
N ALA A 159 -28.90 25.29 0.73
CA ALA A 159 -29.72 26.47 0.44
C ALA A 159 -29.79 27.48 1.60
N ALA A 160 -29.56 27.04 2.84
CA ALA A 160 -29.53 27.90 4.02
C ALA A 160 -28.21 28.67 4.20
N LEU A 161 -27.21 28.46 3.34
CA LEU A 161 -25.92 29.15 3.41
C LEU A 161 -26.01 30.48 2.65
N GLU A 162 -25.98 31.61 3.38
CA GLU A 162 -26.11 32.95 2.81
C GLU A 162 -24.91 33.40 1.95
N ASN A 163 -23.72 32.85 2.19
CA ASN A 163 -22.50 33.08 1.41
C ASN A 163 -21.74 31.75 1.24
N VAL A 164 -21.89 31.09 0.09
CA VAL A 164 -21.26 29.78 -0.17
C VAL A 164 -19.78 29.97 -0.47
N SER A 165 -18.92 29.71 0.51
CA SER A 165 -17.48 29.60 0.28
C SER A 165 -17.15 28.35 -0.56
N ASP A 166 -15.95 28.27 -1.11
CA ASP A 166 -15.50 27.07 -1.82
C ASP A 166 -15.48 25.84 -0.91
N THR A 167 -15.17 26.02 0.38
CA THR A 167 -15.23 24.97 1.40
C THR A 167 -16.66 24.49 1.67
N ASP A 168 -17.63 25.40 1.68
CA ASP A 168 -19.04 25.05 1.86
C ASP A 168 -19.61 24.27 0.66
N ARG A 169 -19.15 24.62 -0.55
CA ARG A 169 -19.47 23.90 -1.78
C ARG A 169 -18.89 22.49 -1.74
N GLU A 170 -17.61 22.36 -1.40
CA GLU A 170 -16.93 21.07 -1.29
C GLU A 170 -17.56 20.18 -0.21
N PHE A 171 -17.92 20.74 0.95
CA PHE A 171 -18.64 20.02 2.00
C PHE A 171 -19.98 19.47 1.49
N THR A 172 -20.74 20.29 0.76
CA THR A 172 -22.05 19.89 0.23
C THR A 172 -21.93 18.81 -0.84
N GLU A 173 -20.98 18.97 -1.76
CA GLU A 173 -20.72 17.95 -2.80
C GLU A 173 -20.31 16.62 -2.19
N ASN A 174 -19.46 16.65 -1.17
CA ASN A 174 -19.08 15.45 -0.43
C ASN A 174 -20.28 14.86 0.33
N ALA A 175 -21.11 15.69 0.98
CA ALA A 175 -22.31 15.23 1.65
C ALA A 175 -23.28 14.53 0.69
N ARG A 176 -23.54 15.10 -0.51
CA ARG A 176 -24.33 14.43 -1.56
C ARG A 176 -23.74 13.08 -1.95
N ARG A 177 -22.43 13.03 -2.22
CA ARG A 177 -21.74 11.78 -2.61
C ARG A 177 -21.86 10.72 -1.52
N TYR A 178 -21.64 11.07 -0.26
CA TYR A 178 -21.77 10.14 0.86
C TYR A 178 -23.21 9.68 1.06
N MET A 179 -24.20 10.57 0.95
CA MET A 179 -25.62 10.22 1.08
C MET A 179 -26.07 9.29 -0.05
N SER A 180 -25.68 9.57 -1.29
CA SER A 180 -25.94 8.68 -2.43
C SER A 180 -25.32 7.29 -2.21
N LEU A 181 -24.10 7.20 -1.68
CA LEU A 181 -23.46 5.92 -1.36
C LEU A 181 -24.19 5.14 -0.25
N LEU A 182 -24.86 5.81 0.67
CA LEU A 182 -25.60 5.20 1.77
C LEU A 182 -27.00 4.75 1.37
N THR A 183 -27.62 5.42 0.41
CA THR A 183 -28.97 5.13 -0.04
C THR A 183 -29.00 4.26 -1.30
N THR A 184 -27.97 4.21 -2.14
CA THR A 184 -28.02 3.37 -3.35
C THR A 184 -28.04 1.87 -3.01
N LEU A 185 -29.06 1.14 -3.46
CA LEU A 185 -29.17 -0.32 -3.35
C LEU A 185 -27.97 -0.99 -4.05
N PRO A 186 -27.32 -2.01 -3.46
CA PRO A 186 -26.41 -2.85 -4.20
C PRO A 186 -27.15 -3.48 -5.37
N ARG A 187 -26.66 -3.31 -6.61
CA ARG A 187 -27.14 -4.10 -7.75
C ARG A 187 -26.96 -5.57 -7.38
N GLN A 188 -28.06 -6.28 -7.14
CA GLN A 188 -28.03 -7.73 -7.15
C GLN A 188 -27.66 -8.13 -8.58
N SER A 189 -26.44 -8.66 -8.73
CA SER A 189 -26.00 -9.28 -9.97
C SER A 189 -26.74 -10.60 -10.05
N GLY A 190 -27.71 -10.68 -10.97
CA GLY A 190 -28.37 -11.92 -11.36
C GLY A 190 -27.46 -12.80 -12.21
#